data_AF-A0A6J1C5I5-F1
#
_entry.id   AF-A0A6J1C5I5-F1
#
_cell.length_a   1.000
_cell.length_b   1.000
_cell.length_c   1.000
_cell.angle_alpha   90.00
_cell.angle_beta   90.00
_cell.angle_gamma   90.00
#
_symmetry.space_group_name_H-M   'P 1'
#
loop_
_entity.id
_entity.type
_entity.pdbx_description
1 polymer ?
#
loop_
_entity_poly.entity_id
_entity_poly.type
_entity_poly.pdbx_seq_one_letter_code
_entity_poly.pdbx_strand_id
1 'polypeptide(L)'
;MGGKRFAVLLCAEDSEYVKKKYGGYFGVFVRMLGEEGETWDAYRVADGEFPDDDDVGIYDGFVITGSCSDADANDAWICDLLLLLKKLNALNKKVLGICFGHQVRELPPKAEVIGWSEKTGIEMFKYGDHMMGIQGHPEYTMDILLHLIDRLVQRNFIMETYAKELKVKVEEGEPSREAWKRLCINFLKGASHDNKITF
;
A
#
# COMPACT_ATOMS: atom_id res chain seq x y z
N MET A 1 19.42 -2.58 22.24
CA MET A 1 18.91 -1.57 21.27
C MET A 1 17.65 -2.17 20.69
N GLY A 2 16.49 -1.58 20.96
CA GLY A 2 15.20 -2.12 20.49
C GLY A 2 15.13 -2.02 18.97
N GLY A 3 14.73 -3.11 18.30
CA GLY A 3 14.51 -3.11 16.85
C GLY A 3 13.36 -2.19 16.46
N LYS A 4 13.36 -1.68 15.22
CA LYS A 4 12.26 -0.87 14.71
C LYS A 4 10.98 -1.70 14.64
N ARG A 5 9.83 -1.08 14.90
CA ARG A 5 8.52 -1.74 14.84
C ARG A 5 7.58 -1.03 13.88
N PHE A 6 6.94 -1.80 13.02
CA PHE A 6 6.01 -1.30 12.01
C PHE A 6 4.67 -2.02 12.09
N ALA A 7 3.59 -1.34 11.71
CA ALA A 7 2.26 -1.93 11.64
C ALA A 7 1.73 -1.90 10.20
N VAL A 8 1.06 -2.98 9.79
CA VAL A 8 0.32 -3.06 8.52
C VAL A 8 -1.17 -3.04 8.82
N LEU A 9 -1.86 -2.00 8.35
CA LEU A 9 -3.31 -1.82 8.44
C LEU A 9 -3.96 -2.43 7.19
N LEU A 10 -4.50 -3.64 7.34
CA LEU A 10 -5.09 -4.43 6.27
C LEU A 10 -6.54 -3.96 6.00
N CYS A 11 -6.74 -3.32 4.85
CA CYS A 11 -8.03 -2.78 4.42
C CYS A 11 -8.82 -3.71 3.48
N ALA A 12 -8.34 -4.94 3.24
CA ALA A 12 -8.99 -5.91 2.38
C ALA A 12 -8.87 -7.33 2.93
N GLU A 13 -9.82 -8.18 2.54
CA GLU A 13 -9.69 -9.62 2.72
C GLU A 13 -8.58 -10.20 1.84
N ASP A 14 -7.82 -11.13 2.41
CA ASP A 14 -6.81 -11.85 1.65
C ASP A 14 -7.47 -12.86 0.69
N SER A 15 -7.06 -12.82 -0.58
CA SER A 15 -7.42 -13.89 -1.51
C SER A 15 -6.78 -15.21 -1.11
N GLU A 16 -7.44 -16.33 -1.40
CA GLU A 16 -6.95 -17.69 -1.08
C GLU A 16 -5.55 -17.96 -1.63
N TYR A 17 -5.24 -17.42 -2.81
CA TYR A 17 -3.90 -17.52 -3.40
C TYR A 17 -2.85 -16.80 -2.56
N VAL A 18 -3.11 -15.55 -2.19
CA VAL A 18 -2.17 -14.72 -1.42
C VAL A 18 -2.02 -15.28 0.01
N LYS A 19 -3.11 -15.77 0.63
CA LYS A 19 -3.06 -16.54 1.89
C LYS A 19 -2.10 -17.72 1.78
N LYS A 20 -2.30 -18.58 0.79
CA LYS A 20 -1.53 -19.82 0.63
C LYS A 20 -0.05 -19.57 0.30
N LYS A 21 0.24 -18.59 -0.55
CA LYS A 21 1.59 -18.36 -1.08
C LYS A 21 2.42 -17.40 -0.23
N TYR A 22 1.78 -16.36 0.30
CA TYR A 22 2.46 -15.26 1.00
C TYR A 22 2.11 -15.18 2.48
N GLY A 23 1.10 -15.90 2.96
CA GLY A 23 0.57 -15.73 4.31
C GLY A 23 -0.41 -14.55 4.42
N GLY A 24 -1.02 -14.15 3.31
CA GLY A 24 -1.89 -12.98 3.22
C GLY A 24 -1.13 -11.73 2.76
N TYR A 25 -1.85 -10.62 2.62
CA TYR A 25 -1.26 -9.34 2.20
C TYR A 25 -0.24 -8.82 3.21
N PHE A 26 -0.42 -9.13 4.50
CA PHE A 26 0.61 -8.87 5.51
C PHE A 26 1.97 -9.43 5.08
N GLY A 27 2.03 -10.69 4.68
CA GLY A 27 3.27 -11.31 4.23
C GLY A 27 3.80 -10.75 2.91
N VAL A 28 2.94 -10.22 2.04
CA VAL A 28 3.36 -9.48 0.84
C VAL A 28 4.10 -8.20 1.23
N PHE A 29 3.51 -7.38 2.11
CA PHE A 29 4.13 -6.13 2.55
C PHE A 29 5.39 -6.36 3.38
N VAL A 30 5.41 -7.33 4.29
CA VAL A 30 6.62 -7.65 5.07
C VAL A 30 7.75 -8.14 4.18
N ARG A 31 7.48 -8.94 3.13
CA ARG A 31 8.53 -9.33 2.16
C ARG A 31 9.04 -8.16 1.34
N MET A 32 8.18 -7.19 1.05
CA MET A 32 8.56 -6.00 0.29
C MET A 32 9.36 -5.00 1.13
N LEU A 33 8.95 -4.77 2.38
CA LEU A 33 9.42 -3.64 3.19
C LEU A 33 10.27 -4.05 4.39
N GLY A 34 10.15 -5.29 4.87
CA GLY A 34 10.83 -5.76 6.07
C GLY A 34 12.34 -5.93 5.87
N GLU A 35 13.11 -5.53 6.88
CA GLU A 35 14.55 -5.74 7.01
C GLU A 35 14.87 -6.53 8.29
N GLU A 36 16.10 -7.05 8.38
CA GLU A 36 16.53 -7.86 9.51
C GLU A 36 16.52 -7.06 10.83
N GLY A 37 15.96 -7.66 11.89
CA GLY A 37 15.86 -7.03 13.22
C GLY A 37 14.63 -6.14 13.43
N GLU A 38 13.71 -6.09 12.46
CA GLU A 38 12.45 -5.36 12.59
C GLU A 38 11.31 -6.25 13.08
N THR A 39 10.38 -5.64 13.81
CA THR A 39 9.11 -6.28 14.19
C THR A 39 7.98 -5.70 13.34
N TRP A 40 7.12 -6.58 12.83
CA TRP A 40 5.98 -6.20 12.01
C TRP A 40 4.71 -6.80 12.60
N ASP A 41 3.74 -5.94 12.88
CA ASP A 41 2.42 -6.31 13.42
C ASP A 41 1.34 -6.06 12.36
N ALA A 42 0.23 -6.80 12.43
CA ALA A 42 -0.86 -6.72 11.47
C ALA A 42 -2.17 -6.37 12.19
N TYR A 43 -2.94 -5.45 11.62
CA TYR A 43 -4.26 -5.06 12.12
C TYR A 43 -5.27 -5.14 10.98
N ARG A 44 -6.30 -5.98 11.12
CA ARG A 44 -7.40 -6.09 10.14
C ARG A 44 -8.40 -4.97 10.37
N VAL A 45 -8.03 -3.76 9.93
CA VAL A 45 -8.87 -2.57 10.09
C VAL A 45 -10.22 -2.72 9.38
N ALA A 46 -10.28 -3.46 8.26
CA ALA A 46 -11.55 -3.78 7.60
C ALA A 46 -12.52 -4.60 8.48
N ASP A 47 -11.98 -5.36 9.43
CA ASP A 47 -12.74 -6.17 10.40
C ASP A 47 -12.95 -5.42 11.74
N GLY A 48 -12.53 -4.15 11.82
CA GLY A 48 -12.60 -3.34 13.04
C GLY A 48 -11.43 -3.56 14.02
N GLU A 49 -10.38 -4.27 13.62
CA GLU A 49 -9.18 -4.45 14.45
C GLU A 49 -8.20 -3.29 14.23
N PHE A 50 -8.00 -2.48 15.26
CA PHE A 50 -7.09 -1.34 15.24
C PHE A 50 -6.05 -1.45 16.37
N PRO A 51 -4.88 -0.80 16.24
CA PRO A 51 -3.95 -0.66 17.35
C PRO A 51 -4.59 0.11 18.50
N ASP A 52 -4.31 -0.35 19.72
CA ASP A 52 -4.71 0.38 20.93
C ASP A 52 -4.06 1.76 20.96
N ASP A 53 -4.80 2.70 21.53
CA ASP A 53 -4.45 4.11 21.48
C ASP A 53 -3.12 4.43 22.19
N ASP A 54 -2.80 3.66 23.24
CA ASP A 54 -1.56 3.77 24.00
C ASP A 54 -0.37 3.11 23.28
N ASP A 55 -0.64 2.11 22.44
CA ASP A 55 0.36 1.35 21.71
C ASP A 55 0.82 2.04 20.42
N VAL A 56 0.02 2.96 19.85
CA VAL A 56 0.40 3.73 18.65
C VAL A 56 1.78 4.38 18.77
N GLY A 57 2.17 4.78 19.99
CA GLY A 57 3.46 5.40 20.28
C GLY A 57 4.67 4.50 20.01
N ILE A 58 4.53 3.17 20.12
CA ILE A 58 5.63 2.20 20.05
C ILE A 58 6.07 1.90 18.61
N TYR A 59 5.25 2.26 17.62
CA TYR A 59 5.51 2.01 16.20
C TYR A 59 6.32 3.15 15.57
N ASP A 60 7.33 2.80 14.79
CA ASP A 60 8.12 3.73 14.00
C ASP A 60 7.40 4.16 12.71
N GLY A 61 6.53 3.30 12.19
CA GLY A 61 5.73 3.60 11.00
C GLY A 61 4.58 2.64 10.75
N PHE A 62 3.69 3.06 9.85
CA PHE A 62 2.45 2.37 9.50
C PHE A 62 2.37 2.23 7.98
N VAL A 63 1.85 1.09 7.53
CA VAL A 63 1.55 0.82 6.13
C VAL A 63 0.05 0.56 6.01
N ILE A 64 -0.63 1.27 5.12
CA ILE A 64 -2.06 1.09 4.85
C ILE A 64 -2.18 0.40 3.51
N THR A 65 -2.81 -0.78 3.50
CA THR A 65 -3.00 -1.56 2.28
C THR A 65 -4.20 -1.07 1.49
N GLY A 66 -4.26 -1.44 0.22
CA GLY A 66 -5.44 -1.15 -0.60
C GLY A 66 -6.66 -1.95 -0.19
N SER A 67 -7.83 -1.43 -0.55
CA SER A 67 -9.13 -2.08 -0.41
C SER A 67 -9.78 -2.28 -1.79
N CYS A 68 -10.54 -3.37 -1.96
CA CYS A 68 -11.51 -3.47 -3.05
C CYS A 68 -12.82 -2.73 -2.74
N SER A 69 -12.94 -2.18 -1.54
CA SER A 69 -14.11 -1.45 -1.05
C SER A 69 -13.99 0.03 -1.42
N ASP A 70 -15.09 0.64 -1.87
CA ASP A 70 -15.15 2.07 -2.17
C ASP A 70 -14.76 2.89 -0.92
N ALA A 71 -13.86 3.86 -1.08
CA ALA A 71 -13.47 4.79 0.00
C ALA A 71 -14.64 5.65 0.51
N ASP A 72 -15.76 5.66 -0.21
CA ASP A 72 -17.03 6.31 0.12
C ASP A 72 -18.05 5.38 0.78
N ALA A 73 -17.72 4.09 0.99
CA ALA A 73 -18.56 3.23 1.79
C ALA A 73 -18.63 3.81 3.21
N ASN A 74 -19.84 4.05 3.71
CA ASN A 74 -20.07 4.70 5.00
C ASN A 74 -19.83 3.72 6.17
N ASP A 75 -18.80 2.89 6.02
CA ASP A 75 -18.47 1.81 6.93
C ASP A 75 -17.75 2.39 8.14
N ALA A 76 -18.15 1.96 9.34
CA ALA A 76 -17.62 2.46 10.61
C ALA A 76 -16.08 2.42 10.67
N TRP A 77 -15.48 1.37 10.09
CA TRP A 77 -14.03 1.20 10.07
C TRP A 77 -13.29 2.29 9.26
N ILE A 78 -13.91 2.88 8.23
CA ILE A 78 -13.31 3.98 7.46
C ILE A 78 -13.24 5.24 8.33
N CYS A 79 -14.29 5.51 9.10
CA CYS A 79 -14.30 6.61 10.07
C CYS A 79 -13.20 6.43 11.13
N ASP A 80 -13.06 5.22 11.67
CA ASP A 80 -12.03 4.90 12.66
C ASP A 80 -10.62 4.99 12.08
N LEU A 81 -10.42 4.55 10.83
CA LEU A 81 -9.16 4.72 10.11
C LEU A 81 -8.80 6.20 9.91
N LEU A 82 -9.78 7.05 9.58
CA LEU A 82 -9.57 8.50 9.47
C LEU A 82 -9.20 9.14 10.82
N LEU A 83 -9.78 8.66 11.92
CA LEU A 83 -9.42 9.11 13.28
C LEU A 83 -7.99 8.69 13.62
N LEU A 84 -7.61 7.44 13.35
CA LEU A 84 -6.25 6.95 13.53
C LEU A 84 -5.26 7.77 12.68
N LEU A 85 -5.56 8.01 11.40
CA LEU A 85 -4.72 8.83 10.52
C LEU A 85 -4.51 10.25 11.05
N LYS A 86 -5.55 10.90 11.57
CA LYS A 86 -5.43 12.22 12.21
C LYS A 86 -4.49 12.17 13.42
N LYS A 87 -4.56 11.11 14.23
CA LYS A 87 -3.67 10.89 15.38
C LYS A 87 -2.23 10.63 14.95
N LEU A 88 -2.01 9.77 13.96
CA LEU A 88 -0.68 9.50 13.39
C LEU A 88 -0.05 10.77 12.81
N ASN A 89 -0.84 11.61 12.16
CA ASN A 89 -0.40 12.92 11.69
C ASN A 89 0.01 13.83 12.84
N ALA A 90 -0.78 13.91 13.92
CA ALA A 90 -0.45 14.72 15.09
C ALA A 90 0.84 14.25 15.80
N LEU A 91 1.11 12.95 15.76
CA LEU A 91 2.32 12.33 16.32
C LEU A 91 3.51 12.31 15.33
N ASN A 92 3.34 12.86 14.13
CA ASN A 92 4.35 12.87 13.06
C ASN A 92 4.89 11.47 12.73
N LYS A 93 4.04 10.43 12.83
CA LYS A 93 4.40 9.03 12.53
C LYS A 93 4.52 8.84 11.03
N LYS A 94 5.46 7.98 10.60
CA LYS A 94 5.60 7.60 9.18
C LYS A 94 4.38 6.77 8.76
N VAL A 95 3.69 7.20 7.70
CA VAL A 95 2.54 6.48 7.14
C VAL A 95 2.68 6.35 5.64
N LEU A 96 2.68 5.11 5.16
CA LEU A 96 2.72 4.76 3.74
C LEU A 96 1.38 4.14 3.33
N GLY A 97 0.60 4.82 2.52
CA GLY A 97 -0.62 4.29 1.93
C GLY A 97 -0.35 3.72 0.53
N ILE A 98 -0.73 2.47 0.29
CA ILE A 98 -0.59 1.80 -0.99
C ILE A 98 -1.98 1.41 -1.50
N CYS A 99 -2.32 1.91 -2.69
CA CYS A 99 -3.58 1.69 -3.40
C CYS A 99 -4.83 1.87 -2.53
N PHE A 100 -4.95 3.00 -1.84
CA PHE A 100 -6.19 3.29 -1.14
C PHE A 100 -7.33 3.46 -2.18
N GLY A 101 -8.40 2.70 -2.00
CA GLY A 101 -9.47 2.46 -2.96
C GLY A 101 -9.92 3.71 -3.73
N HIS A 102 -9.87 3.60 -5.05
CA HIS A 102 -10.29 4.58 -6.05
C HIS A 102 -9.47 5.89 -6.13
N GLN A 103 -9.21 6.30 -7.37
CA GLN A 103 -8.33 7.41 -7.76
C GLN A 103 -8.45 8.60 -6.80
N VAL A 104 -7.36 8.94 -6.12
CA VAL A 104 -7.27 10.21 -5.38
C VAL A 104 -7.35 11.33 -6.42
N ARG A 105 -8.54 11.91 -6.56
CA ARG A 105 -8.82 12.99 -7.53
C ARG A 105 -8.56 14.37 -6.94
N GLU A 106 -8.72 14.50 -5.64
CA GLU A 106 -8.45 15.73 -4.90
C GLU A 106 -7.59 15.43 -3.69
N LEU A 107 -6.59 16.29 -3.47
CA LEU A 107 -5.69 16.22 -2.35
C LEU A 107 -6.01 17.30 -1.34
N PRO A 108 -5.78 17.07 -0.03
CA PRO A 108 -5.89 18.14 0.95
C PRO A 108 -4.90 19.27 0.60
N PRO A 109 -5.20 20.54 0.92
CA PRO A 109 -4.40 21.69 0.46
C PRO A 109 -2.91 21.69 0.82
N LYS A 110 -2.50 20.86 1.79
CA LYS A 110 -1.09 20.72 2.24
C LYS A 110 -0.39 19.49 1.66
N ALA A 111 -1.07 18.70 0.83
CA ALA A 111 -0.45 17.58 0.15
C ALA A 111 0.21 18.07 -1.16
N GLU A 112 1.37 17.50 -1.45
CA GLU A 112 2.17 17.77 -2.64
C GLU A 112 2.14 16.53 -3.54
N VAL A 113 1.81 16.72 -4.82
CA VAL A 113 1.92 15.67 -5.84
C VAL A 113 3.40 15.45 -6.15
N ILE A 114 3.84 14.20 -6.09
CA ILE A 114 5.23 13.79 -6.39
C ILE A 114 5.31 12.75 -7.52
N GLY A 115 4.16 12.26 -8.00
CA GLY A 115 4.04 11.44 -9.20
C GLY A 115 2.72 11.73 -9.90
N TRP A 116 2.78 11.91 -11.22
CA TRP A 116 1.62 12.27 -12.05
C TRP A 116 1.57 11.40 -13.32
N SER A 117 0.37 11.06 -13.78
CA SER A 117 0.18 10.43 -15.10
C SER A 117 -1.09 10.94 -15.78
N GLU A 118 -1.13 10.85 -17.11
CA GLU A 118 -2.33 11.16 -17.90
C GLU A 118 -3.53 10.26 -17.56
N LYS A 119 -3.27 9.06 -17.00
CA LYS A 119 -4.30 8.04 -16.75
C LYS A 119 -5.08 8.28 -15.46
N THR A 120 -4.40 8.73 -14.40
CA THR A 120 -4.99 8.85 -13.05
C THR A 120 -4.93 10.27 -12.50
N GLY A 121 -4.16 11.16 -13.13
CA GLY A 121 -3.80 12.45 -12.57
C GLY A 121 -2.74 12.27 -11.48
N ILE A 122 -3.12 11.81 -10.30
CA ILE A 122 -2.21 11.74 -9.14
C ILE A 122 -1.76 10.30 -8.91
N GLU A 123 -0.56 9.94 -9.35
CA GLU A 123 0.01 8.60 -9.07
C GLU A 123 0.58 8.50 -7.66
N MET A 124 1.13 9.61 -7.16
CA MET A 124 1.79 9.65 -5.86
C MET A 124 1.73 11.04 -5.25
N PHE A 125 1.51 11.10 -3.94
CA PHE A 125 1.51 12.34 -3.18
C PHE A 125 2.17 12.15 -1.83
N LYS A 126 2.62 13.25 -1.23
CA LYS A 126 3.05 13.32 0.16
C LYS A 126 2.28 14.37 0.92
N TYR A 127 2.13 14.20 2.22
CA TYR A 127 1.59 15.21 3.12
C TYR A 127 2.60 15.42 4.25
N GLY A 128 3.27 16.58 4.22
CA GLY A 128 4.48 16.78 5.01
C GLY A 128 5.59 15.80 4.63
N ASP A 129 6.47 15.51 5.59
CA ASP A 129 7.59 14.58 5.41
C ASP A 129 7.31 13.17 5.98
N HIS A 130 6.09 12.95 6.48
CA HIS A 130 5.73 11.77 7.26
C HIS A 130 4.56 10.97 6.71
N MET A 131 3.82 11.46 5.71
CA MET A 131 2.79 10.68 5.01
C MET A 131 3.03 10.64 3.50
N MET A 132 2.91 9.45 2.90
CA MET A 132 3.01 9.24 1.46
C MET A 132 1.90 8.30 1.00
N GLY A 133 1.24 8.66 -0.09
CA GLY A 133 0.25 7.82 -0.76
C GLY A 133 0.69 7.46 -2.17
N ILE A 134 0.51 6.20 -2.54
CA ILE A 134 0.85 5.64 -3.84
C ILE A 134 -0.41 4.97 -4.42
N GLN A 135 -0.82 5.35 -5.63
CA GLN A 135 -1.92 4.66 -6.34
C GLN A 135 -1.49 3.35 -6.98
N GLY A 136 -0.22 3.25 -7.40
CA GLY A 136 0.32 2.02 -7.95
C GLY A 136 0.31 0.86 -6.95
N HIS A 137 0.51 -0.36 -7.48
CA HIS A 137 0.70 -1.56 -6.68
C HIS A 137 2.16 -2.06 -6.73
N PRO A 138 3.13 -1.35 -6.12
CA PRO A 138 4.52 -1.79 -6.10
C PRO A 138 4.72 -3.14 -5.39
N GLU A 139 3.75 -3.55 -4.56
CA GLU A 139 3.69 -4.81 -3.85
C GLU A 139 3.26 -5.99 -4.75
N TYR A 140 2.62 -5.74 -5.89
CA TYR A 140 2.18 -6.81 -6.78
C TYR A 140 3.34 -7.36 -7.58
N THR A 141 3.70 -8.61 -7.29
CA THR A 141 4.62 -9.40 -8.10
C THR A 141 3.96 -9.90 -9.39
N MET A 142 4.76 -10.34 -10.35
CA MET A 142 4.26 -10.82 -11.65
C MET A 142 3.24 -11.95 -11.47
N ASP A 143 3.50 -12.88 -10.58
CA ASP A 143 2.59 -13.99 -10.30
C ASP A 143 1.26 -13.55 -9.65
N ILE A 144 1.26 -12.50 -8.82
CA ILE A 144 0.02 -11.91 -8.28
C ILE A 144 -0.79 -11.28 -9.42
N LEU A 145 -0.15 -10.54 -10.32
CA LEU A 145 -0.82 -9.94 -11.49
C LEU A 145 -1.40 -11.00 -12.42
N LEU A 146 -0.63 -12.04 -12.74
CA LEU A 146 -1.10 -13.16 -13.57
C LEU A 146 -2.29 -13.86 -12.92
N HIS A 147 -2.24 -14.08 -11.61
CA HIS A 147 -3.35 -14.70 -10.87
C HIS A 147 -4.60 -13.80 -10.81
N LEU A 148 -4.44 -12.48 -10.69
CA LEU A 148 -5.56 -11.53 -10.77
C LEU A 148 -6.21 -11.56 -12.15
N ILE A 149 -5.41 -11.56 -13.23
CA ILE A 149 -5.90 -11.69 -14.60
C ILE A 149 -6.71 -12.98 -14.76
N ASP A 150 -6.18 -14.12 -14.29
CA ASP A 150 -6.88 -15.41 -14.33
C ASP A 150 -8.20 -15.38 -13.56
N ARG A 151 -8.22 -14.75 -12.37
CA ARG A 151 -9.42 -14.61 -11.56
C ARG A 151 -10.48 -13.74 -12.25
N LEU A 152 -10.08 -12.68 -12.94
CA LEU A 152 -10.99 -11.81 -13.69
C LEU A 152 -11.61 -12.56 -14.89
N VAL A 153 -10.84 -13.39 -15.59
CA VAL A 153 -11.37 -14.27 -16.65
C VAL A 153 -12.36 -15.28 -16.08
N GLN A 154 -11.99 -15.98 -15.00
CA GLN A 154 -12.83 -17.00 -14.37
C GLN A 154 -14.16 -16.45 -13.86
N ARG A 155 -14.20 -15.18 -13.46
CA ARG A 155 -15.40 -14.48 -13.00
C ARG A 155 -16.14 -13.75 -14.13
N ASN A 156 -15.73 -13.96 -15.39
CA ASN A 156 -16.29 -13.34 -16.59
C ASN A 156 -16.27 -11.79 -16.59
N PHE A 157 -15.35 -11.16 -15.85
CA PHE A 157 -15.17 -9.71 -15.87
C PHE A 157 -14.35 -9.23 -17.07
N ILE A 158 -13.50 -10.10 -17.64
CA ILE A 158 -12.71 -9.80 -18.84
C ILE A 158 -12.70 -11.00 -19.80
N MET A 159 -12.54 -10.71 -21.08
CA MET A 159 -12.40 -11.74 -22.12
C MET A 159 -11.03 -12.42 -22.06
N GLU A 160 -10.99 -13.71 -22.41
CA GLU A 160 -9.74 -14.48 -22.44
C GLU A 160 -8.71 -13.92 -23.43
N THR A 161 -9.16 -13.34 -24.54
CA THR A 161 -8.32 -12.64 -25.52
C THR A 161 -7.64 -11.42 -24.91
N TYR A 162 -8.39 -10.59 -24.18
CA TYR A 162 -7.87 -9.43 -23.48
C TYR A 162 -6.92 -9.83 -22.34
N ALA A 163 -7.22 -10.92 -21.63
CA ALA A 163 -6.33 -11.47 -20.62
C ALA A 163 -4.97 -11.89 -21.19
N LYS A 164 -4.94 -12.54 -22.36
CA LYS A 164 -3.68 -12.91 -23.04
C LYS A 164 -2.82 -11.67 -23.34
N GLU A 165 -3.43 -10.59 -23.83
CA GLU A 165 -2.72 -9.33 -24.07
C GLU A 165 -2.17 -8.70 -22.78
N LEU A 166 -2.94 -8.74 -21.68
CA LEU A 166 -2.47 -8.23 -20.38
C LEU A 166 -1.28 -9.04 -19.86
N LYS A 167 -1.28 -10.36 -20.01
CA LYS A 167 -0.17 -11.22 -19.54
C LYS A 167 1.14 -10.90 -20.27
N VAL A 168 1.09 -10.72 -21.59
CA VAL A 168 2.28 -10.33 -22.39
C VAL A 168 2.84 -8.99 -21.90
N LYS A 169 1.99 -7.98 -21.68
CA LYS A 169 2.42 -6.67 -21.17
C LYS A 169 3.03 -6.73 -19.77
N VAL A 170 2.55 -7.64 -18.92
CA VAL A 170 3.11 -7.85 -17.57
C VAL A 170 4.51 -8.45 -17.66
N GLU A 171 4.75 -9.38 -18.58
CA GLU A 171 6.06 -10.01 -18.79
C GLU A 171 7.09 -9.04 -19.39
N GLU A 172 6.66 -8.03 -20.14
CA GLU A 172 7.52 -7.00 -20.74
C GLU A 172 7.94 -5.87 -19.77
N GLY A 173 7.29 -5.75 -18.59
CA GLY A 173 7.44 -4.60 -17.68
C GLY A 173 8.02 -4.94 -16.30
N GLU A 174 9.34 -5.08 -16.17
CA GLU A 174 10.01 -5.32 -14.88
C GLU A 174 10.83 -4.18 -14.23
N PRO A 175 11.33 -3.12 -14.92
CA PRO A 175 12.36 -2.27 -14.31
C PRO A 175 11.90 -1.31 -13.21
N SER A 176 10.59 -1.06 -13.03
CA SER A 176 10.12 -0.05 -12.06
C SER A 176 10.01 -0.56 -10.61
N ARG A 177 9.74 -1.86 -10.37
CA ARG A 177 9.40 -2.33 -9.00
C ARG A 177 10.49 -2.11 -7.97
N GLU A 178 11.75 -2.37 -8.31
CA GLU A 178 12.86 -2.23 -7.36
C GLU A 178 13.09 -0.76 -6.97
N ALA A 179 12.89 0.17 -7.91
CA ALA A 179 12.95 1.60 -7.63
C ALA A 179 11.82 2.05 -6.69
N TRP A 180 10.59 1.56 -6.91
CA TRP A 180 9.44 1.87 -6.06
C TRP A 180 9.57 1.24 -4.68
N LYS A 181 10.09 0.02 -4.58
CA LYS A 181 10.41 -0.64 -3.31
C LYS A 181 11.42 0.20 -2.51
N ARG A 182 12.52 0.61 -3.15
CA ARG A 182 13.54 1.46 -2.52
C ARG A 182 12.96 2.79 -2.04
N LEU A 183 12.09 3.41 -2.84
CA LEU A 183 11.39 4.64 -2.44
C LEU A 183 10.55 4.42 -1.17
N CYS A 184 9.76 3.34 -1.13
CA CYS A 184 8.91 3.03 0.02
C CYS A 184 9.73 2.77 1.28
N ILE A 185 10.81 2.00 1.18
CA ILE A 185 11.72 1.71 2.29
C ILE A 185 12.40 3.01 2.77
N ASN A 186 12.95 3.81 1.85
CA ASN A 186 13.62 5.07 2.19
C ASN A 186 12.68 6.04 2.91
N PHE A 187 11.43 6.13 2.42
CA PHE A 187 10.41 6.98 3.04
C PHE A 187 10.03 6.51 4.45
N LEU A 188 9.71 5.22 4.59
CA LEU A 188 9.21 4.63 5.83
C LEU A 188 10.30 4.59 6.92
N LYS A 189 11.57 4.37 6.52
CA LYS A 189 12.67 4.12 7.45
C LYS A 189 13.68 5.26 7.57
N GLY A 190 13.59 6.28 6.72
CA GLY A 190 14.43 7.47 6.75
C GLY A 190 15.87 7.25 6.24
N ALA A 191 16.08 6.32 5.30
CA ALA A 191 17.42 6.11 4.74
C ALA A 191 17.81 7.27 3.81
N SER A 192 18.77 8.08 4.25
CA SER A 192 19.34 9.22 3.53
C SER A 192 20.19 8.79 2.34
N HIS A 193 19.61 8.45 1.19
CA HIS A 193 20.34 8.40 -0.09
C HIS A 193 19.51 9.01 -1.22
N ASP A 194 20.12 9.98 -1.92
CA ASP A 194 19.63 10.81 -3.03
C ASP A 194 18.28 10.43 -3.66
N ASN A 195 17.25 11.21 -3.33
CA ASN A 195 15.92 11.18 -3.94
C ASN A 195 15.89 11.81 -5.35
N LYS A 196 16.62 11.22 -6.30
CA LYS A 196 16.38 11.46 -7.74
C LYS A 196 15.93 10.17 -8.40
N ILE A 197 14.62 9.95 -8.36
CA ILE A 197 13.97 8.99 -9.26
C ILE A 197 13.62 9.77 -10.52
N THR A 198 14.25 9.40 -11.64
CA THR A 198 13.90 9.93 -12.96
C THR A 198 12.92 8.94 -13.58
N PHE A 199 11.74 9.41 -13.96
CA PHE A 199 10.71 8.64 -14.67
C PHE A 199 11.09 8.41 -16.13
#